data_AF-L9M7W3-F1
#
_entry.id   AF-L9M7W3-F1
#
_cell.length_a   1.000
_cell.length_b   1.000
_cell.length_c   1.000
_cell.angle_alpha   90.00
_cell.angle_beta   90.00
_cell.angle_gamma   90.00
#
_symmetry.space_group_name_H-M   'P 1'
#
loop_
_entity.id
_entity.type
_entity.pdbx_description
1 polymer ?
#
loop_
_entity_poly.entity_id
_entity_poly.type
_entity_poly.pdbx_seq_one_letter_code
_entity_poly.pdbx_strand_id
1 'polypeptide(L)'
;FGLWMGGAFNFIDQNIFKVPFTLHDLVPDFSALKTVDASTFKPNYPKPDGKLTFDRLSSVFVSNTVHEENQPAHLKLTDPTIPVNVNLPKWDEPAQRYCPAGVYEIMENDDGSKRFQINAANCVHCKTCDIKDPSQNITWVTPEGGGGPNYPNM
;
A
#
# COMPACT_ATOMS: atom_id res chain seq x y z
N PHE A 1 0.42 18.70 -11.46
CA PHE A 1 1.40 19.55 -12.17
C PHE A 1 2.78 18.90 -12.38
N GLY A 2 3.05 17.70 -11.86
CA GLY A 2 4.30 16.99 -12.14
C GLY A 2 5.53 17.69 -11.55
N LEU A 3 6.69 17.05 -11.71
CA LEU A 3 7.94 17.47 -11.08
C LEU A 3 8.37 18.89 -11.52
N TRP A 4 8.35 19.17 -12.83
CA TRP A 4 8.91 20.40 -13.39
C TRP A 4 8.11 21.65 -13.01
N MET A 5 6.79 21.64 -13.19
CA MET A 5 5.97 22.79 -12.83
C MET A 5 5.86 22.95 -11.31
N GLY A 6 5.82 21.85 -10.55
CA GLY A 6 5.88 21.91 -9.08
C GLY A 6 7.18 22.54 -8.58
N GLY A 7 8.32 22.14 -9.16
CA GLY A 7 9.63 22.72 -8.84
C GLY A 7 9.72 24.20 -9.21
N ALA A 8 9.23 24.58 -10.39
CA ALA A 8 9.20 25.99 -10.81
C ALA A 8 8.31 26.84 -9.90
N PHE A 9 7.13 26.34 -9.52
CA PHE A 9 6.24 27.01 -8.57
C PHE A 9 6.94 27.21 -7.22
N ASN A 10 7.54 26.16 -6.66
CA ASN A 10 8.25 26.24 -5.39
C ASN A 10 9.43 27.23 -5.45
N PHE A 11 10.17 27.27 -6.56
CA PHE A 11 11.26 28.24 -6.74
C PHE A 11 10.74 29.68 -6.67
N ILE A 12 9.68 30.00 -7.42
CA ILE A 12 9.10 31.34 -7.45
C ILE A 12 8.57 31.72 -6.05
N ASP A 13 7.76 30.86 -5.45
CA ASP A 13 7.09 31.11 -4.18
C ASP A 13 8.07 31.34 -3.02
N GLN A 14 9.15 30.56 -2.98
CA GLN A 14 10.12 30.58 -1.88
C GLN A 14 11.28 31.56 -2.10
N ASN A 15 11.67 31.86 -3.35
CA ASN A 15 12.88 32.65 -3.65
C ASN A 15 12.61 34.01 -4.28
N ILE A 16 11.48 34.21 -4.97
CA ILE A 16 11.19 35.47 -5.66
C ILE A 16 10.15 36.27 -4.89
N PHE A 17 8.96 35.72 -4.68
CA PHE A 17 7.90 36.34 -3.89
C PHE A 17 6.86 35.29 -3.48
N LYS A 18 6.21 35.50 -2.33
CA LYS A 18 5.11 34.65 -1.88
C LYS A 18 3.90 34.79 -2.79
N VAL A 19 3.46 33.68 -3.36
CA VAL A 19 2.32 33.65 -4.28
C VAL A 19 1.03 33.91 -3.48
N PRO A 20 0.14 34.85 -3.90
CA PRO A 20 -1.01 35.27 -3.10
C PRO A 20 -2.24 34.36 -3.26
N PHE A 21 -2.03 33.05 -3.41
CA PHE A 21 -3.11 32.06 -3.44
C PHE A 21 -2.63 30.71 -2.91
N THR A 22 -3.58 29.88 -2.50
CA THR A 22 -3.32 28.52 -2.02
C THR A 22 -3.71 27.50 -3.08
N LEU A 23 -2.76 26.65 -3.48
CA LEU A 23 -3.04 25.47 -4.28
C LEU A 23 -3.70 24.41 -3.40
N HIS A 24 -4.74 23.75 -3.91
CA HIS A 24 -5.45 22.70 -3.20
C HIS A 24 -5.33 21.38 -3.96
N ASP A 25 -5.12 20.30 -3.20
CA ASP A 25 -5.36 18.94 -3.68
C ASP A 25 -6.58 18.40 -2.92
N LEU A 26 -7.70 18.31 -3.63
CA LEU A 26 -8.99 17.93 -3.06
C LEU A 26 -9.39 16.50 -3.43
N VAL A 27 -8.57 15.81 -4.23
CA VAL A 27 -8.86 14.44 -4.67
C VAL A 27 -8.28 13.48 -3.64
N PRO A 28 -9.11 12.68 -2.94
CA PRO A 28 -8.60 11.75 -1.97
C PRO A 28 -7.82 10.62 -2.64
N ASP A 29 -6.75 10.16 -1.99
CA ASP A 29 -5.79 9.21 -2.55
C ASP A 29 -6.42 7.91 -3.06
N PHE A 30 -7.35 7.32 -2.31
CA PHE A 30 -8.03 6.08 -2.71
C PHE A 30 -8.78 6.22 -4.04
N SER A 31 -9.30 7.41 -4.34
CA SER A 31 -10.13 7.66 -5.53
C SER A 31 -9.32 7.88 -6.80
N ALA A 32 -8.01 8.09 -6.69
CA ALA A 32 -7.14 8.47 -7.80
C ALA A 32 -6.64 7.28 -8.64
N LEU A 33 -6.97 6.03 -8.27
CA LEU A 33 -6.50 4.84 -8.99
C LEU A 33 -7.29 4.63 -10.29
N LYS A 34 -6.58 4.55 -11.43
CA LYS A 34 -7.18 4.12 -12.70
C LYS A 34 -7.48 2.63 -12.66
N THR A 35 -8.60 2.22 -13.25
CA THR A 35 -8.91 0.80 -13.46
C THR A 35 -7.92 0.17 -14.44
N VAL A 36 -7.88 -1.17 -14.45
CA VAL A 36 -7.03 -1.93 -15.39
C VAL A 36 -7.32 -1.56 -16.85
N ASP A 37 -8.59 -1.41 -17.22
CA ASP A 37 -9.01 -1.05 -18.59
C ASP A 37 -8.64 0.38 -18.98
N ALA A 38 -8.55 1.28 -18.01
CA ALA A 38 -8.17 2.68 -18.22
C ALA A 38 -6.64 2.90 -18.17
N SER A 39 -5.87 1.86 -17.80
CA SER A 39 -4.41 1.92 -17.75
C SER A 39 -3.80 1.41 -19.05
N THR A 40 -2.95 2.22 -19.67
CA THR A 40 -2.19 1.84 -20.87
C THR A 40 -0.77 1.38 -20.56
N PHE A 41 -0.36 1.42 -19.29
CA PHE A 41 1.01 1.13 -18.87
C PHE A 41 1.03 0.11 -17.74
N LYS A 42 1.85 -0.93 -17.91
CA LYS A 42 2.19 -1.90 -16.87
C LYS A 42 3.71 -1.86 -16.65
N PRO A 43 4.19 -1.43 -15.47
CA PRO A 43 5.62 -1.39 -15.20
C PRO A 43 6.21 -2.80 -15.21
N ASN A 44 7.40 -2.94 -15.80
CA ASN A 44 8.21 -4.15 -15.72
C ASN A 44 9.29 -3.95 -14.65
N TYR A 45 9.12 -4.58 -13.49
CA TYR A 45 10.11 -4.54 -12.42
C TYR A 45 11.09 -5.72 -12.58
N PRO A 46 12.41 -5.46 -12.67
CA PRO A 46 13.42 -6.52 -12.68
C PRO A 46 13.35 -7.38 -11.43
N LYS A 47 13.76 -8.64 -11.55
CA LYS A 47 13.95 -9.51 -10.38
C LYS A 47 15.06 -8.93 -9.49
N PRO A 48 14.95 -9.06 -8.16
CA PRO A 48 15.99 -8.59 -7.24
C PRO A 48 17.30 -9.37 -7.47
N ASP A 49 18.42 -8.66 -7.34
CA ASP A 49 19.77 -9.19 -7.53
C ASP A 49 20.44 -9.68 -6.23
N GLY A 50 19.81 -9.43 -5.08
CA GLY A 50 20.30 -9.80 -3.74
C GLY A 50 21.52 -8.99 -3.27
N LYS A 51 21.86 -7.89 -3.96
CA LYS A 51 23.01 -7.03 -3.63
C LYS A 51 22.61 -5.57 -3.47
N LEU A 52 21.95 -5.02 -4.48
CA LEU A 52 21.41 -3.65 -4.47
C LEU A 52 19.89 -3.66 -4.35
N THR A 53 19.26 -4.73 -4.80
CA THR A 53 17.81 -4.91 -4.83
C THR A 53 17.46 -6.24 -4.18
N PHE A 54 16.43 -6.22 -3.35
CA PHE A 54 16.04 -7.37 -2.53
C PHE A 54 14.57 -7.65 -2.73
N ASP A 55 14.17 -8.88 -2.46
CA ASP A 55 12.76 -9.21 -2.41
C ASP A 55 12.10 -8.59 -1.17
N ARG A 56 10.76 -8.55 -1.21
CA ARG A 56 9.95 -7.95 -0.16
C ARG A 56 10.08 -8.68 1.18
N LEU A 57 10.18 -10.01 1.20
CA LEU A 57 10.22 -10.79 2.44
C LEU A 57 11.57 -10.63 3.15
N SER A 58 12.68 -10.60 2.41
CA SER A 58 13.99 -10.24 2.98
C SER A 58 13.98 -8.84 3.60
N SER A 59 13.26 -7.90 2.99
CA SER A 59 13.10 -6.53 3.51
C SER A 59 12.24 -6.49 4.79
N VAL A 60 11.19 -7.30 4.87
CA VAL A 60 10.36 -7.45 6.08
C VAL A 60 11.17 -8.09 7.21
N PHE A 61 11.99 -9.10 6.91
CA PHE A 61 12.84 -9.74 7.91
C PHE A 61 13.76 -8.74 8.62
N VAL A 62 14.43 -7.85 7.88
CA VAL A 62 15.32 -6.84 8.49
C VAL A 62 14.58 -5.73 9.22
N SER A 63 13.26 -5.57 9.00
CA SER A 63 12.43 -4.68 9.83
C SER A 63 12.22 -5.21 11.24
N ASN A 64 12.56 -6.48 11.47
CA ASN A 64 12.37 -7.20 12.72
C ASN A 64 10.92 -7.05 13.24
N THR A 65 9.95 -7.03 12.32
CA THR A 65 8.53 -6.96 12.65
C THR A 65 8.04 -8.29 13.18
N VAL A 66 7.37 -8.27 14.32
CA VAL A 66 6.84 -9.45 14.97
C VAL A 66 5.47 -9.13 15.54
N HIS A 67 4.55 -10.08 15.46
CA HIS A 67 3.25 -10.03 16.10
C HIS A 67 3.00 -11.39 16.75
N GLU A 68 2.27 -11.41 17.86
CA GLU A 68 1.71 -12.66 18.39
C GLU A 68 0.87 -13.34 17.30
N GLU A 69 1.12 -14.62 17.01
CA GLU A 69 0.48 -15.32 15.89
C GLU A 69 -0.99 -15.61 16.19
N ASN A 70 -1.32 -15.86 17.45
CA ASN A 70 -2.68 -16.17 17.89
C ASN A 70 -3.47 -14.93 18.31
N GLN A 71 -3.38 -13.86 17.52
CA GLN A 71 -4.18 -12.64 17.70
C GLN A 71 -5.05 -12.39 16.46
N PRO A 72 -6.23 -11.76 16.61
CA PRO A 72 -7.05 -11.43 15.46
C PRO A 72 -6.32 -10.43 14.54
N ALA A 73 -6.44 -10.61 13.22
CA ALA A 73 -5.86 -9.68 12.26
C ALA A 73 -6.34 -8.24 12.54
N HIS A 74 -5.39 -7.33 12.74
CA HIS A 74 -5.64 -5.92 13.03
C HIS A 74 -5.94 -5.08 11.76
N LEU A 75 -6.07 -5.77 10.62
CA LEU A 75 -6.45 -5.23 9.33
C LEU A 75 -7.87 -5.74 9.05
N LYS A 76 -8.87 -4.93 9.41
CA LYS A 76 -10.27 -5.32 9.36
C LYS A 76 -10.84 -5.03 7.98
N LEU A 77 -11.57 -5.98 7.43
CA LEU A 77 -12.37 -5.77 6.23
C LEU A 77 -13.80 -5.44 6.65
N THR A 78 -14.38 -4.39 6.09
CA THR A 78 -15.82 -4.10 6.25
C THR A 78 -16.65 -5.19 5.56
N ASP A 79 -16.22 -5.60 4.37
CA ASP A 79 -16.78 -6.70 3.59
C ASP A 79 -15.64 -7.60 3.06
N PRO A 80 -15.56 -8.87 3.49
CA PRO A 80 -14.51 -9.79 3.07
C PRO A 80 -14.59 -10.21 1.59
N THR A 81 -15.70 -9.91 0.90
CA THR A 81 -15.92 -10.30 -0.50
C THR A 81 -15.37 -9.26 -1.49
N ILE A 82 -15.24 -8.00 -1.08
CA ILE A 82 -14.79 -6.88 -1.92
C ILE A 82 -13.42 -7.12 -2.58
N PRO A 83 -12.38 -7.63 -1.89
CA PRO A 83 -11.07 -7.83 -2.50
C PRO A 83 -11.13 -8.72 -3.75
N VAL A 84 -11.88 -9.83 -3.69
CA VAL A 84 -12.00 -10.79 -4.80
C VAL A 84 -13.04 -10.33 -5.83
N ASN A 85 -14.21 -9.85 -5.38
CA ASN A 85 -15.34 -9.58 -6.28
C ASN A 85 -15.29 -8.19 -6.92
N VAL A 86 -14.57 -7.24 -6.33
CA VAL A 86 -14.54 -5.84 -6.78
C VAL A 86 -13.11 -5.40 -7.10
N ASN A 87 -12.19 -5.51 -6.15
CA ASN A 87 -10.86 -4.92 -6.30
C ASN A 87 -9.99 -5.69 -7.31
N LEU A 88 -10.00 -7.01 -7.25
CA LEU A 88 -9.30 -7.87 -8.20
C LEU A 88 -9.72 -7.61 -9.66
N PRO A 89 -11.01 -7.66 -10.05
CA PRO A 89 -11.37 -7.42 -11.44
C PRO A 89 -11.18 -5.97 -11.90
N LYS A 90 -11.37 -4.96 -11.04
CA LYS A 90 -11.29 -3.55 -11.45
C LYS A 90 -9.88 -2.97 -11.45
N TRP A 91 -9.06 -3.36 -10.48
CA TRP A 91 -7.74 -2.76 -10.21
C TRP A 91 -6.62 -3.80 -10.06
N ASP A 92 -6.88 -5.07 -10.39
CA ASP A 92 -5.94 -6.18 -10.23
C ASP A 92 -5.41 -6.31 -8.78
N GLU A 93 -6.32 -6.12 -7.82
CA GLU A 93 -6.12 -6.14 -6.36
C GLU A 93 -4.83 -5.42 -5.93
N PRO A 94 -4.89 -4.07 -5.82
CA PRO A 94 -3.69 -3.24 -5.67
C PRO A 94 -2.99 -3.43 -4.31
N ALA A 95 -3.65 -4.01 -3.30
CA ALA A 95 -3.04 -4.26 -2.00
C ALA A 95 -1.83 -5.19 -2.07
N GLN A 96 -1.80 -6.07 -3.06
CA GLN A 96 -0.65 -6.94 -3.35
C GLN A 96 0.61 -6.15 -3.73
N ARG A 97 0.48 -4.88 -4.13
CA ARG A 97 1.58 -4.05 -4.67
C ARG A 97 1.89 -2.84 -3.78
N TYR A 98 0.90 -2.08 -3.33
CA TYR A 98 1.16 -0.91 -2.48
C TYR A 98 1.57 -1.31 -1.07
N CYS A 99 1.25 -2.53 -0.62
CA CYS A 99 1.66 -3.00 0.69
C CYS A 99 3.17 -3.24 0.69
N PRO A 100 3.95 -2.51 1.52
CA PRO A 100 5.40 -2.65 1.54
C PRO A 100 5.85 -3.96 2.16
N ALA A 101 4.97 -4.70 2.82
CA ALA A 101 5.32 -5.87 3.64
C ALA A 101 4.68 -7.19 3.18
N GLY A 102 3.98 -7.22 2.04
CA GLY A 102 3.40 -8.47 1.54
C GLY A 102 2.36 -9.07 2.47
N VAL A 103 1.57 -8.21 3.10
CA VAL A 103 0.48 -8.64 4.00
C VAL A 103 -0.69 -9.23 3.21
N TYR A 104 -0.94 -8.76 2.00
CA TYR A 104 -2.11 -9.14 1.21
C TYR A 104 -1.73 -9.95 -0.01
N GLU A 105 -2.37 -11.09 -0.20
CA GLU A 105 -2.14 -12.00 -1.32
C GLU A 105 -3.46 -12.59 -1.82
N ILE A 106 -3.59 -12.76 -3.14
CA ILE A 106 -4.66 -13.56 -3.73
C ILE A 106 -4.16 -14.99 -3.89
N MET A 107 -4.76 -15.90 -3.13
CA MET A 107 -4.47 -17.34 -3.19
C MET A 107 -5.51 -18.04 -4.06
N GLU A 108 -5.08 -19.03 -4.83
CA GLU A 108 -5.99 -19.95 -5.53
C GLU A 108 -6.20 -21.19 -4.66
N ASN A 109 -7.46 -21.58 -4.46
CA ASN A 109 -7.84 -22.81 -3.78
C ASN A 109 -7.83 -23.98 -4.77
N ASP A 110 -7.89 -25.20 -4.24
CA ASP A 110 -7.88 -26.44 -5.05
C ASP A 110 -9.05 -26.54 -6.04
N ASP A 111 -10.17 -25.87 -5.75
CA ASP A 111 -11.34 -25.79 -6.61
C ASP A 111 -11.25 -24.67 -7.67
N GLY A 112 -10.12 -23.95 -7.74
CA GLY A 112 -9.89 -22.81 -8.62
C GLY A 112 -10.50 -21.49 -8.14
N SER A 113 -11.21 -21.48 -7.00
CA SER A 113 -11.71 -20.25 -6.41
C SER A 113 -10.57 -19.40 -5.84
N LYS A 114 -10.69 -18.08 -5.96
CA LYS A 114 -9.71 -17.13 -5.41
C LYS A 114 -10.13 -16.67 -4.03
N ARG A 115 -9.18 -16.60 -3.10
CA ARG A 115 -9.39 -16.05 -1.75
C ARG A 115 -8.35 -14.97 -1.44
N PHE A 116 -8.77 -13.99 -0.66
CA PHE A 116 -7.90 -12.93 -0.16
C PHE A 116 -7.29 -13.35 1.18
N GLN A 117 -5.97 -13.49 1.23
CA GLN A 117 -5.20 -13.88 2.41
C GLN A 117 -4.57 -12.64 3.05
N ILE A 118 -4.70 -12.52 4.38
CA ILE A 118 -4.10 -11.45 5.18
C ILE A 118 -3.04 -12.07 6.12
N ASN A 119 -1.77 -11.88 5.80
CA ASN A 119 -0.61 -12.26 6.61
C ASN A 119 -0.28 -11.14 7.61
N ALA A 120 -1.17 -10.92 8.57
CA ALA A 120 -1.11 -9.75 9.46
C ALA A 120 0.20 -9.65 10.27
N ALA A 121 0.88 -10.77 10.51
CA ALA A 121 2.17 -10.81 11.22
C ALA A 121 3.28 -10.02 10.51
N ASN A 122 3.20 -9.86 9.18
CA ASN A 122 4.17 -9.08 8.41
C ASN A 122 3.94 -7.56 8.49
N CYS A 123 2.84 -7.10 9.07
CA CYS A 123 2.47 -5.68 8.99
C CYS A 123 3.54 -4.77 9.62
N VAL A 124 3.94 -3.71 8.91
CA VAL A 124 4.90 -2.70 9.41
C VAL A 124 4.23 -1.39 9.83
N HIS A 125 2.89 -1.41 9.96
CA HIS A 125 2.09 -0.30 10.49
C HIS A 125 2.16 1.01 9.68
N CYS A 126 2.55 0.95 8.41
CA CYS A 126 2.67 2.11 7.52
C CYS A 126 1.34 2.82 7.19
N LYS A 127 0.18 2.18 7.45
CA LYS A 127 -1.19 2.66 7.17
C LYS A 127 -1.56 2.83 5.70
N THR A 128 -0.67 2.53 4.75
CA THR A 128 -0.95 2.65 3.30
C THR A 128 -2.22 1.93 2.87
N CYS A 129 -2.50 0.74 3.39
CA CYS A 129 -3.70 -0.03 3.03
C CYS A 129 -5.02 0.62 3.45
N ASP A 130 -5.02 1.36 4.55
CA ASP A 130 -6.20 2.11 5.04
C ASP A 130 -6.46 3.32 4.13
N ILE A 131 -5.38 3.98 3.70
CA ILE A 131 -5.43 5.20 2.89
C ILE A 131 -5.71 4.90 1.41
N LYS A 132 -5.14 3.83 0.85
CA LYS A 132 -5.03 3.64 -0.61
C LYS A 132 -5.95 2.57 -1.19
N ASP A 133 -6.66 1.81 -0.37
CA ASP A 133 -7.66 0.85 -0.86
C ASP A 133 -8.76 1.61 -1.62
N PRO A 134 -8.93 1.39 -2.94
CA PRO A 134 -9.89 2.11 -3.76
C PRO A 134 -11.34 1.90 -3.33
N SER A 135 -11.62 0.81 -2.59
CA SER A 135 -12.95 0.52 -2.04
C SER A 135 -13.13 1.00 -0.59
N GLN A 136 -12.09 1.57 0.04
CA GLN A 136 -12.12 1.99 1.45
C GLN A 136 -12.66 0.89 2.38
N ASN A 137 -12.27 -0.36 2.11
CA ASN A 137 -12.77 -1.56 2.76
C ASN A 137 -11.86 -2.02 3.91
N ILE A 138 -10.56 -1.70 3.85
CA ILE A 138 -9.57 -2.03 4.88
C ILE A 138 -9.53 -0.92 5.92
N THR A 139 -9.76 -1.27 7.18
CA THR A 139 -9.51 -0.40 8.35
C THR A 139 -8.35 -0.96 9.16
N TRP A 140 -7.30 -0.16 9.34
CA TRP A 140 -6.22 -0.50 10.26
C TRP A 140 -6.64 -0.16 11.69
N VAL A 141 -6.54 -1.14 12.59
CA VAL A 141 -6.64 -0.91 14.03
C VAL A 141 -5.32 -1.31 14.70
N THR A 142 -5.08 -0.81 15.90
CA THR A 142 -3.88 -1.17 16.64
C THR A 142 -3.92 -2.66 17.02
N PRO A 143 -2.87 -3.45 16.75
CA PRO A 143 -2.75 -4.81 17.28
C PRO A 143 -2.50 -4.82 18.79
N GLU A 144 -2.30 -6.01 19.36
CA GLU A 144 -1.80 -6.12 20.74
C GLU A 144 -0.46 -5.39 20.92
N GLY A 145 -0.27 -4.81 22.11
CA GLY A 145 0.91 -4.02 22.43
C GLY A 145 2.20 -4.83 22.34
N GLY A 146 3.26 -4.23 21.79
CA GLY A 146 4.53 -4.90 21.55
C GLY A 146 4.64 -5.58 20.18
N GLY A 147 3.53 -5.72 19.44
CA GLY A 147 3.55 -6.14 18.04
C GLY A 147 3.89 -4.99 17.09
N GLY A 148 4.54 -5.30 15.98
CA GLY A 148 4.95 -4.34 14.96
C GLY A 148 6.45 -4.36 14.68
N PRO A 149 6.93 -3.41 13.87
CA PRO A 149 8.34 -3.32 13.52
C PRO A 149 9.20 -2.93 14.73
N ASN A 150 10.41 -3.47 14.79
CA ASN A 150 11.41 -3.12 15.79
C ASN A 150 12.59 -2.40 15.12
N TYR A 151 12.49 -1.08 15.07
CA TYR A 151 13.48 -0.21 14.46
C TYR A 151 14.38 0.43 15.53
N PRO A 152 15.59 -0.08 15.79
CA PRO A 152 16.44 0.45 16.84
C PRO A 152 16.98 1.85 16.53
N ASN A 153 17.11 2.22 15.25
CA ASN A 153 17.73 3.49 14.80
C ASN A 153 17.20 3.96 13.42
N MET A 154 15.91 3.74 13.10
CA MET A 154 15.30 4.36 11.90
C MET A 154 14.75 5.75 12.19
#